data_AF-A0A963HF28-F1
#
_entry.id   AF-A0A963HF28-F1
#
_cell.length_a   1.000
_cell.length_b   1.000
_cell.length_c   1.000
_cell.angle_alpha   90.00
_cell.angle_beta   90.00
_cell.angle_gamma   90.00
#
_symmetry.space_group_name_H-M   'P 1'
#
loop_
_entity.id
_entity.type
_entity.pdbx_description
1 polymer ?
#
loop_
_entity_poly.entity_id
_entity_poly.type
_entity_poly.pdbx_seq_one_letter_code
_entity_poly.pdbx_strand_id
1 'polypeptide(L)'
;VEGELAPGGLDLLRHGLSLDNVKLQRAQVSWLSDQQLRFVMIDVKKGLIRRMCALVGLQATDLKRVRIGSVSLGRLPPGQWRYLREDERF
;
A
#
# COMPACT_ATOMS: atom_id res chain seq x y z
N VAL A 1 -3.72 -10.29 -2.23
CA VAL A 1 -2.97 -10.85 -1.09
C VAL A 1 -3.44 -12.26 -0.89
N GLU A 2 -2.54 -13.12 -0.45
CA GLU A 2 -2.82 -14.51 -0.11
C GLU A 2 -2.51 -14.73 1.37
N GLY A 3 -3.07 -15.80 1.95
CA GLY A 3 -2.91 -16.13 3.36
C GLY A 3 -4.03 -15.59 4.24
N GLU A 4 -3.91 -15.87 5.53
CA GLU A 4 -4.87 -15.48 6.54
C GLU A 4 -4.30 -14.36 7.41
N LEU A 5 -5.08 -13.30 7.59
CA LEU A 5 -4.67 -12.18 8.41
C LEU A 5 -4.68 -12.59 9.88
N ALA A 6 -3.54 -12.40 10.58
CA ALA A 6 -3.47 -12.63 12.02
C ALA A 6 -4.53 -11.79 12.77
N PRO A 7 -5.04 -12.25 13.93
CA PRO A 7 -5.95 -11.46 14.76
C PRO A 7 -5.37 -10.07 15.07
N GLY A 8 -6.13 -9.00 14.79
CA GLY A 8 -5.66 -7.62 14.94
C GLY A 8 -4.62 -7.16 13.91
N GLY A 9 -4.30 -7.99 12.91
CA GLY A 9 -3.27 -7.70 11.89
C GLY A 9 -3.54 -6.42 11.09
N LEU A 10 -4.81 -6.07 10.86
CA LEU A 10 -5.16 -4.83 10.17
C LEU A 10 -4.77 -3.60 10.99
N ASP A 11 -4.89 -3.68 12.31
CA ASP A 11 -4.50 -2.60 13.21
C ASP A 11 -2.98 -2.50 13.31
N LEU A 12 -2.26 -3.64 13.34
CA LEU A 12 -0.80 -3.66 13.22
C LEU A 12 -0.30 -2.97 11.94
N LEU A 13 -0.93 -3.26 10.80
CA LEU A 13 -0.61 -2.61 9.52
C LEU A 13 -0.81 -1.08 9.57
N ARG A 14 -1.78 -0.59 10.35
CA ARG A 14 -2.05 0.84 10.53
C ARG A 14 -1.08 1.50 11.51
N HIS A 15 -0.71 0.79 12.56
CA HIS A 15 0.14 1.27 13.63
C HIS A 15 0.89 0.14 14.33
N GLY A 16 2.10 0.41 14.80
CA GLY A 16 2.77 -0.48 15.76
C GLY A 16 3.69 -1.55 15.15
N LEU A 17 3.78 -1.65 13.83
CA LEU A 17 4.85 -2.43 13.21
C LEU A 17 6.21 -1.75 13.40
N SER A 18 7.21 -2.54 13.78
CA SER A 18 8.61 -2.15 13.81
C SER A 18 9.39 -3.11 12.93
N LEU A 19 10.31 -2.56 12.15
CA LEU A 19 11.09 -3.29 11.16
C LEU A 19 12.57 -2.95 11.38
N ASP A 20 13.40 -3.95 11.61
CA ASP A 20 14.83 -3.75 11.89
C ASP A 20 15.07 -2.78 13.08
N ASN A 21 14.27 -2.91 14.14
CA ASN A 21 14.20 -2.00 15.31
C ASN A 21 13.81 -0.54 15.01
N VAL A 22 13.34 -0.24 13.80
CA VAL A 22 12.79 1.06 13.43
C VAL A 22 11.27 1.00 13.43
N LYS A 23 10.63 1.86 14.23
CA LYS A 23 9.17 1.99 14.25
C LYS A 23 8.68 2.57 12.93
N LEU A 24 7.74 1.89 12.29
CA LEU A 24 7.18 2.36 11.02
C LEU A 24 6.26 3.56 11.26
N GLN A 25 6.26 4.47 10.29
CA GLN A 25 5.29 5.56 10.23
C GLN A 25 3.87 5.00 10.06
N ARG A 26 2.89 5.76 10.54
CA ARG A 26 1.47 5.39 10.39
C ARG A 26 1.11 5.27 8.91
N ALA A 27 0.45 4.17 8.56
CA ALA A 27 -0.16 3.96 7.26
C ALA A 27 -1.68 3.89 7.43
N GLN A 28 -2.44 4.43 6.49
CA GLN A 28 -3.87 4.14 6.43
C GLN A 28 -4.05 2.87 5.61
N VAL A 29 -4.62 1.85 6.24
CA VAL A 29 -4.81 0.54 5.62
C VAL A 29 -6.27 0.12 5.76
N SER A 30 -6.85 -0.27 4.63
CA SER A 30 -8.24 -0.72 4.54
C SER A 30 -8.37 -1.88 3.56
N TRP A 31 -9.36 -2.74 3.77
CA TRP A 31 -9.77 -3.69 2.75
C TRP A 31 -10.45 -2.95 1.59
N LEU A 32 -10.10 -3.36 0.37
CA LEU A 32 -10.78 -2.95 -0.86
C LEU A 32 -11.72 -4.08 -1.33
N SER A 33 -11.32 -5.32 -1.11
CA SER A 33 -12.10 -6.55 -1.27
C SER A 33 -11.48 -7.65 -0.41
N ASP A 34 -12.06 -8.85 -0.39
CA ASP A 34 -11.59 -9.99 0.43
C ASP A 34 -10.11 -10.34 0.22
N GLN A 35 -9.56 -10.03 -0.96
CA GLN A 35 -8.18 -10.36 -1.34
C GLN A 35 -7.35 -9.12 -1.70
N GLN A 36 -7.86 -7.90 -1.47
CA GLN A 36 -7.16 -6.67 -1.83
C GLN A 36 -7.11 -5.68 -0.67
N LEU A 37 -5.90 -5.23 -0.33
CA LEU A 37 -5.66 -4.16 0.63
C LEU A 37 -5.31 -2.87 -0.08
N ARG A 38 -5.81 -1.75 0.46
CA ARG A 38 -5.44 -0.40 0.06
C ARG A 38 -4.53 0.21 1.13
N PHE A 39 -3.37 0.67 0.70
CA PHE A 39 -2.40 1.38 1.53
C PHE A 39 -2.33 2.85 1.11
N VAL A 40 -2.36 3.76 2.09
CA VAL A 40 -2.03 5.17 1.92
C VAL A 40 -0.96 5.53 2.93
N MET A 41 0.21 5.92 2.43
CA MET A 41 1.38 6.25 3.24
C MET A 41 2.37 7.09 2.41
N ILE A 42 3.27 7.76 3.12
CA ILE A 42 4.37 8.55 2.57
C ILE A 42 5.70 7.84 2.84
N ASP A 43 6.73 8.17 2.05
CA ASP A 43 8.10 7.63 2.20
C ASP A 43 8.18 6.08 2.21
N VAL A 44 7.62 5.45 1.19
CA VAL A 44 7.62 3.98 1.05
C VAL A 44 8.95 3.50 0.49
N LYS A 45 9.73 2.81 1.33
CA LYS A 45 10.97 2.14 0.91
C LYS A 45 10.68 0.88 0.10
N LYS A 46 11.61 0.50 -0.79
CA LYS A 46 11.52 -0.71 -1.62
C LYS A 46 11.25 -1.94 -0.73
N GLY A 47 10.20 -2.68 -1.06
CA GLY A 47 9.84 -3.91 -0.35
C GLY A 47 9.12 -3.73 0.99
N LEU A 48 8.91 -2.49 1.47
CA LEU A 48 8.29 -2.24 2.78
C LEU A 48 6.90 -2.86 2.90
N ILE A 49 6.01 -2.62 1.92
CA ILE A 49 4.64 -3.16 1.93
C ILE A 49 4.64 -4.70 1.97
N ARG A 50 5.55 -5.34 1.21
CA ARG A 50 5.68 -6.81 1.24
C ARG A 50 6.10 -7.32 2.61
N ARG A 51 7.07 -6.65 3.25
CA ARG A 51 7.52 -6.97 4.61
C ARG A 51 6.41 -6.74 5.64
N MET A 52 5.65 -5.64 5.53
CA MET A 52 4.51 -5.36 6.40
C MET A 52 3.43 -6.45 6.31
N CYS A 53 3.05 -6.86 5.09
CA CYS A 53 2.10 -7.96 4.91
C CYS A 53 2.62 -9.27 5.52
N ALA A 54 3.90 -9.61 5.30
CA ALA A 54 4.50 -10.83 5.83
C ALA A 54 4.45 -10.88 7.37
N LEU A 55 4.66 -9.75 8.05
CA LEU A 55 4.59 -9.65 9.51
C LEU A 55 3.19 -9.92 10.09
N VAL A 56 2.14 -9.82 9.27
CA VAL A 56 0.74 -10.06 9.70
C VAL A 56 0.15 -11.33 9.09
N GLY A 57 0.99 -12.22 8.56
CA GLY A 57 0.56 -13.50 7.98
C GLY A 57 0.10 -13.44 6.52
N LEU A 58 0.25 -12.29 5.85
CA LEU A 58 -0.18 -12.10 4.47
C LEU A 58 0.98 -12.13 3.47
N GLN A 59 0.75 -12.73 2.31
CA GLN A 59 1.64 -12.66 1.16
C GLN A 59 1.13 -11.64 0.14
N ALA A 60 1.94 -10.62 -0.14
CA ALA A 60 1.66 -9.64 -1.19
C ALA A 60 2.14 -10.14 -2.56
N THR A 61 1.23 -10.70 -3.35
CA THR A 61 1.48 -11.20 -4.72
C THR A 61 1.74 -10.05 -5.69
N ASP A 62 0.85 -9.07 -5.71
CA ASP A 62 0.87 -7.94 -6.63
C ASP A 62 0.84 -6.61 -5.89
N LEU A 63 1.51 -5.61 -6.47
CA LEU A 63 1.44 -4.23 -6.02
C LEU A 63 1.11 -3.32 -7.19
N LYS A 64 -0.01 -2.61 -7.09
CA LYS A 64 -0.44 -1.62 -8.07
C LYS A 64 -0.54 -0.25 -7.43
N ARG A 65 0.29 0.69 -7.89
CA ARG A 65 0.20 2.10 -7.47
C ARG A 65 -0.89 2.79 -8.29
N VAL A 66 -1.97 3.18 -7.63
CA VAL A 66 -3.15 3.78 -8.27
C VAL A 66 -3.23 5.30 -8.16
N ARG A 67 -2.43 5.91 -7.26
CA ARG A 67 -2.39 7.36 -7.04
C ARG A 67 -1.02 7.81 -6.50
N ILE A 68 -0.59 9.01 -6.85
CA ILE A 68 0.52 9.75 -6.24
C ILE A 68 0.06 11.19 -6.05
N GLY A 69 0.07 11.71 -4.82
CA GLY A 69 -0.46 13.06 -4.55
C GLY A 69 -1.91 13.19 -5.02
N SER A 70 -2.20 14.20 -5.84
CA SER A 70 -3.50 14.36 -6.50
C SER A 70 -3.63 13.60 -7.83
N VAL A 71 -2.53 13.06 -8.36
CA VAL A 71 -2.50 12.33 -9.66
C VAL A 71 -3.06 10.92 -9.50
N SER A 72 -4.18 10.63 -10.15
CA SER A 72 -4.80 9.30 -10.19
C SER A 72 -4.45 8.56 -11.48
N LEU A 73 -4.23 7.24 -11.40
CA LEU A 73 -4.02 6.38 -12.57
C LEU A 73 -5.24 6.35 -13.49
N GLY A 74 -6.46 6.44 -12.93
CA GLY A 74 -7.71 6.45 -13.69
C GLY A 74 -7.86 5.24 -14.62
N ARG A 75 -8.20 5.50 -15.88
CA ARG A 75 -8.41 4.49 -16.94
C ARG A 75 -7.20 4.31 -17.86
N LEU A 76 -6.01 4.76 -17.45
CA LEU A 76 -4.80 4.66 -18.28
C LEU A 76 -4.39 3.18 -18.49
N PRO A 77 -4.29 2.70 -19.73
CA PRO A 77 -3.88 1.32 -19.99
C PRO A 77 -2.42 1.07 -19.57
N PRO A 78 -2.06 -0.19 -19.22
CA PRO A 78 -0.67 -0.55 -18.97
C PRO A 78 0.25 -0.17 -20.14
N GLY A 79 1.44 0.37 -19.83
CA GLY A 79 2.43 0.77 -20.83
C GLY A 79 2.17 2.13 -21.49
N GLN A 80 1.01 2.76 -21.26
CA GLN A 80 0.71 4.09 -21.78
C GLN A 80 1.04 5.19 -20.78
N TRP A 81 1.18 6.42 -21.30
CA TRP A 81 1.41 7.63 -20.52
C TRP A 81 0.54 8.78 -21.07
N ARG A 82 0.37 9.83 -20.26
CA ARG A 82 -0.30 11.07 -20.63
C ARG A 82 0.34 12.26 -19.91
N TYR A 83 0.12 13.46 -20.43
CA TYR A 83 0.45 14.68 -19.70
C TYR A 83 -0.45 14.86 -18.47
N LEU A 84 0.11 15.54 -17.45
CA LEU A 84 -0.65 15.98 -16.29
C LEU A 84 -1.65 17.05 -16.70
N ARG A 85 -2.80 17.05 -16.03
CA ARG A 85 -3.78 18.12 -16.15
C ARG A 85 -3.37 19.33 -15.31
N GLU A 86 -3.95 20.48 -15.61
CA GLU A 86 -3.64 21.73 -14.91
C GLU A 86 -3.94 21.70 -13.40
N ASP A 87 -4.80 20.80 -12.94
CA ASP A 87 -5.18 20.59 -11.54
C ASP A 87 -4.36 19.49 -10.83
N GLU A 88 -3.50 18.77 -11.54
CA GLU A 88 -2.73 17.64 -11.02
C GLU A 88 -1.35 18.06 -10.49
N ARG A 89 -0.98 17.56 -9.30
CA ARG A 89 0.28 17.84 -8.58
C ARG A 89 0.74 16.57 -7.83
N PHE A 90 2.05 16.39 -7.70
CA PHE A 90 2.64 15.29 -6.94
C PHE A 90 2.74 15.60 -5.45
#